data_AF-A0A9E1R7H1-F1
#
_entry.id   AF-A0A9E1R7H1-F1
#
_cell.length_a   1.000
_cell.length_b   1.000
_cell.length_c   1.000
_cell.angle_alpha   90.00
_cell.angle_beta   90.00
_cell.angle_gamma   90.00
#
_symmetry.space_group_name_H-M   'P 1'
#
loop_
_entity.id
_entity.type
_entity.pdbx_description
1 polymer ?
#
loop_
_entity_poly.entity_id
_entity_poly.type
_entity_poly.pdbx_seq_one_letter_code
_entity_poly.pdbx_strand_id
1 'polypeptide(L)'
;MLIAIVGSTYGMADEQNNDYYHGTVSGYDFNEYHLQLIKGDWLTAVLKSPKLEVMIFTPISKNLTHGEPFEIKKSGEYTLRVLMPRVFARRNLQLDYQLSLTIDR
;
A
#
# COMPACT_ATOMS: atom_id res chain seq x y z
N MET A 1 -6.25 -9.49 43.86
CA MET A 1 -4.94 -9.00 43.37
C MET A 1 -5.23 -8.07 42.22
N LEU A 2 -4.96 -6.79 42.42
CA LEU A 2 -5.35 -5.67 41.56
C LEU A 2 -4.11 -5.26 40.76
N ILE A 3 -4.18 -5.23 39.42
CA ILE A 3 -3.31 -4.37 38.62
C ILE A 3 -4.16 -3.80 37.49
N ALA A 4 -4.64 -2.57 37.71
CA ALA A 4 -5.04 -1.66 36.65
C ALA A 4 -3.76 -1.15 35.98
N ILE A 5 -3.71 -1.16 34.65
CA ILE A 5 -2.74 -0.34 33.92
C ILE A 5 -3.56 0.78 33.28
N VAL A 6 -3.67 1.87 34.03
CA VAL A 6 -3.92 3.20 33.46
C VAL A 6 -2.54 3.72 33.07
N GLY A 7 -2.33 3.90 31.78
CA GLY A 7 -1.13 4.50 31.22
C GLY A 7 -1.54 5.44 30.10
N SER A 8 -2.13 6.58 30.46
CA SER A 8 -2.27 7.72 29.55
C SER A 8 -0.88 8.31 29.31
N THR A 9 -0.32 8.08 28.13
CA THR A 9 0.78 8.90 27.61
C THR A 9 0.32 9.50 26.29
N TYR A 10 -0.19 10.74 26.36
CA TYR A 10 -0.20 11.64 25.21
C TYR A 10 1.25 11.96 24.88
N GLY A 11 1.87 11.11 24.06
CA GLY A 11 3.06 11.42 23.31
C GLY A 11 2.65 11.37 21.85
N MET A 12 2.96 12.40 21.08
CA MET A 12 2.92 12.36 19.62
C MET A 12 3.87 11.23 19.16
N ALA A 13 3.32 10.02 19.03
CA ALA A 13 3.91 9.01 18.18
C ALA A 13 3.46 9.41 16.77
N ASP A 14 4.41 9.62 15.85
CA ASP A 14 4.09 9.53 14.43
C ASP A 14 3.27 8.25 14.24
N GLU A 15 1.98 8.39 13.93
CA GLU A 15 1.06 7.26 13.78
C GLU A 15 1.42 6.54 12.48
N GLN A 16 2.48 5.73 12.52
CA GLN A 16 2.86 4.88 11.41
C GLN A 16 1.91 3.69 11.36
N ASN A 17 0.98 3.73 10.40
CA ASN A 17 0.13 2.58 10.13
C ASN A 17 0.82 1.68 9.11
N ASN A 18 0.99 0.40 9.44
CA ASN A 18 1.67 -0.57 8.59
C ASN A 18 0.80 -1.82 8.37
N ASP A 19 0.31 -1.94 7.15
CA ASP A 19 -0.51 -3.07 6.72
C ASP A 19 0.30 -4.02 5.84
N TYR A 20 0.12 -5.33 6.06
CA TYR A 20 0.81 -6.39 5.34
C TYR A 20 -0.18 -7.29 4.61
N TYR A 21 0.07 -7.53 3.34
CA TYR A 21 -0.78 -8.34 2.48
C TYR A 21 0.01 -9.38 1.71
N HIS A 22 -0.63 -10.52 1.49
CA HIS A 22 -0.18 -11.57 0.58
C HIS A 22 -1.21 -11.72 -0.53
N GLY A 23 -0.76 -11.99 -1.74
CA GLY A 23 -1.66 -12.24 -2.85
C GLY A 23 -0.96 -12.88 -4.04
N THR A 24 -1.76 -13.19 -5.04
CA THR A 24 -1.32 -13.76 -6.31
C THR A 24 -2.00 -12.97 -7.44
N VAL A 25 -1.25 -12.66 -8.50
CA VAL A 25 -1.77 -12.04 -9.73
C VAL A 25 -1.53 -12.99 -10.90
N SER A 26 -2.53 -13.15 -11.77
CA SER A 26 -2.47 -13.98 -12.97
C SER A 26 -2.72 -13.15 -14.22
N GLY A 27 -1.85 -13.27 -15.23
CA GLY A 27 -2.05 -12.62 -16.52
C GLY A 27 -2.37 -11.13 -16.41
N TYR A 28 -3.56 -10.73 -16.84
CA TYR A 28 -4.06 -9.34 -16.84
C TYR A 28 -4.86 -8.97 -15.59
N ASP A 29 -5.03 -9.91 -14.66
CA ASP A 29 -5.72 -9.66 -13.40
C ASP A 29 -4.92 -8.67 -12.54
N PHE A 30 -5.57 -8.16 -11.51
CA PHE A 30 -4.99 -7.28 -10.51
C PHE A 30 -5.71 -7.46 -9.18
N ASN A 31 -5.03 -7.14 -8.09
CA ASN A 31 -5.64 -7.07 -6.76
C ASN A 31 -5.75 -5.61 -6.33
N GLU A 32 -6.88 -5.25 -5.71
CA GLU A 32 -7.17 -3.89 -5.27
C GLU A 32 -7.06 -3.73 -3.75
N TYR A 33 -6.60 -2.57 -3.32
CA TYR A 33 -6.53 -2.17 -1.92
C TYR A 33 -7.11 -0.76 -1.77
N HIS A 34 -8.08 -0.62 -0.87
CA HIS A 34 -8.78 0.64 -0.64
C HIS A 34 -8.24 1.28 0.64
N LEU A 35 -7.80 2.52 0.53
CA LEU A 35 -7.20 3.29 1.62
C LEU A 35 -7.94 4.62 1.77
N GLN A 36 -8.21 4.99 3.02
CA GLN A 36 -8.65 6.34 3.35
C GLN A 36 -7.43 7.17 3.74
N LEU A 37 -7.02 8.09 2.88
CA LEU A 37 -5.82 8.91 3.09
C LEU A 37 -6.19 10.38 3.29
N ILE A 38 -5.40 11.09 4.09
CA ILE A 38 -5.56 12.53 4.32
C ILE A 38 -4.45 13.33 3.63
N LYS A 39 -4.69 14.63 3.46
CA LYS A 39 -3.73 15.50 2.76
C LYS A 39 -2.54 15.70 3.69
N GLY A 40 -1.34 15.44 3.19
CA GLY A 40 -0.10 15.49 3.96
C GLY A 40 0.48 14.11 4.29
N ASP A 41 -0.33 13.04 4.21
CA ASP A 41 0.17 11.67 4.40
C ASP A 41 1.30 11.35 3.42
N TRP A 42 2.27 10.58 3.89
CA TRP A 42 3.29 9.95 3.06
C TRP A 42 3.01 8.45 2.95
N LEU A 43 2.62 8.01 1.75
CA LEU A 43 2.36 6.61 1.45
C LEU A 43 3.63 5.95 0.89
N THR A 44 4.11 4.89 1.54
CA THR A 44 5.20 4.05 1.03
C THR A 44 4.67 2.65 0.75
N ALA A 45 4.96 2.13 -0.45
CA ALA A 45 4.60 0.77 -0.85
C ALA A 45 5.85 -0.07 -1.12
N VAL A 46 6.00 -1.17 -0.37
CA VAL A 46 7.08 -2.15 -0.56
C VAL A 46 6.49 -3.43 -1.10
N LEU A 47 6.72 -3.69 -2.38
CA LEU A 47 6.26 -4.89 -3.08
C LEU A 47 7.39 -5.87 -3.31
N LYS A 48 7.30 -7.07 -2.72
CA LYS A 48 8.24 -8.17 -2.95
C LYS A 48 7.74 -9.07 -4.09
N SER A 49 7.89 -8.59 -5.31
CA SER A 49 7.75 -9.39 -6.54
C SER A 49 8.30 -8.60 -7.74
N PRO A 50 9.45 -8.98 -8.32
CA PRO A 50 10.20 -8.11 -9.25
C PRO A 50 9.53 -7.90 -10.61
N LYS A 51 8.42 -8.58 -10.90
CA LYS A 51 7.69 -8.49 -12.17
C LYS A 51 6.26 -7.93 -11.98
N LEU A 52 5.93 -7.49 -10.78
CA LEU A 52 4.68 -6.83 -10.46
C LEU A 52 4.95 -5.37 -10.11
N GLU A 53 3.94 -4.54 -10.26
CA GLU A 53 3.97 -3.11 -9.94
C GLU A 53 2.83 -2.76 -8.99
N VAL A 54 3.03 -1.70 -8.20
CA VAL A 54 1.95 -1.04 -7.44
C VAL A 54 1.65 0.29 -8.10
N MET A 55 0.38 0.56 -8.34
CA MET A 55 -0.06 1.88 -8.80
C MET A 55 -1.22 2.40 -7.96
N ILE A 56 -1.31 3.72 -7.82
CA ILE A 56 -2.57 4.37 -7.48
C ILE A 56 -3.40 4.41 -8.77
N PHE A 57 -4.63 3.91 -8.70
CA PHE A 57 -5.59 3.91 -9.80
C PHE A 57 -6.66 5.01 -9.65
N THR A 58 -7.12 5.27 -8.42
CA THR A 58 -8.08 6.32 -8.07
C THR A 58 -7.56 7.06 -6.84
N PRO A 59 -7.70 8.40 -6.75
CA PRO A 59 -8.31 9.32 -7.72
C PRO A 59 -7.33 9.76 -8.84
N ILE A 60 -6.09 9.27 -8.79
CA ILE A 60 -5.04 9.56 -9.78
C ILE A 60 -4.53 8.24 -10.37
N SER A 61 -4.01 8.27 -11.59
CA SER A 61 -3.37 7.12 -12.23
C SER A 61 -1.86 7.31 -12.22
N LYS A 62 -1.16 6.70 -11.25
CA LYS A 62 0.30 6.84 -11.09
C LYS A 62 0.93 5.58 -10.50
N ASN A 63 1.99 5.09 -11.13
CA ASN A 63 2.83 4.02 -10.56
C ASN A 63 3.60 4.55 -9.34
N LEU A 64 3.66 3.74 -8.28
CA LEU A 64 4.48 4.00 -7.11
C LEU A 64 5.87 3.38 -7.32
N THR A 65 6.92 4.12 -6.97
CA THR A 65 8.26 3.53 -6.92
C THR A 65 8.37 2.68 -5.67
N HIS A 66 8.94 1.48 -5.80
CA HIS A 66 9.14 0.56 -4.68
C HIS A 66 9.93 1.23 -3.55
N GLY A 67 9.33 1.32 -2.36
CA GLY A 67 9.98 1.84 -1.16
C GLY A 67 10.21 3.36 -1.14
N GLU A 68 9.75 4.11 -2.14
CA GLU A 68 9.82 5.57 -2.11
C GLU A 68 8.53 6.17 -1.57
N PRO A 69 8.61 7.15 -0.64
CA PRO A 69 7.43 7.85 -0.14
C PRO A 69 6.72 8.66 -1.23
N PHE A 70 5.39 8.59 -1.24
CA PHE A 70 4.52 9.36 -2.11
C PHE A 70 3.60 10.27 -1.30
N GLU A 71 3.71 11.59 -1.51
CA GLU A 71 2.91 12.58 -0.79
C GLU A 71 1.46 12.66 -1.30
N ILE A 72 0.51 12.55 -0.37
CA ILE A 72 -0.92 12.67 -0.63
C ILE A 72 -1.33 14.15 -0.67
N LYS A 73 -1.66 14.64 -1.86
CA LYS A 73 -2.03 16.05 -2.09
C LYS A 73 -3.49 16.39 -1.79
N LYS A 74 -4.37 15.38 -1.71
CA LYS A 74 -5.81 15.55 -1.50
C LYS A 74 -6.34 14.44 -0.61
N SER A 75 -7.13 14.77 0.40
CA SER A 75 -7.79 13.78 1.24
C SER A 75 -8.90 13.06 0.46
N GLY A 76 -9.05 11.77 0.70
CA GLY A 76 -10.10 10.98 0.06
C GLY A 76 -9.81 9.48 0.08
N GLU A 77 -10.69 8.74 -0.59
CA GLU A 77 -10.48 7.33 -0.87
C GLU A 77 -9.48 7.18 -2.02
N TYR A 78 -8.50 6.30 -1.81
CA TYR A 78 -7.49 5.92 -2.77
C TYR A 78 -7.60 4.42 -3.04
N THR A 79 -7.51 4.04 -4.31
CA THR A 79 -7.44 2.63 -4.71
C THR A 79 -6.04 2.35 -5.24
N LEU A 80 -5.34 1.44 -4.60
CA LEU A 80 -4.11 0.86 -5.12
C LEU A 80 -4.40 -0.41 -5.90
N ARG A 81 -3.59 -0.67 -6.93
CA ARG A 81 -3.58 -1.94 -7.66
C ARG A 81 -2.19 -2.56 -7.63
N VAL A 82 -2.14 -3.84 -7.29
CA VAL A 82 -1.00 -4.69 -7.60
C VAL A 82 -1.31 -5.41 -8.90
N LEU A 83 -0.47 -5.20 -9.91
CA LEU A 83 -0.72 -5.71 -11.26
C LEU A 83 0.57 -6.15 -11.95
N MET A 84 0.39 -6.88 -13.05
CA MET A 84 1.49 -7.31 -13.91
C MET A 84 1.59 -6.40 -15.15
N PRO A 85 2.77 -5.82 -15.46
CA PRO A 85 2.98 -5.08 -16.70
C PRO A 85 2.65 -5.93 -17.93
N ARG A 86 2.08 -5.30 -18.96
CA ARG A 86 1.60 -5.98 -20.18
C ARG A 86 2.60 -6.95 -20.81
N VAL A 87 3.90 -6.60 -20.78
CA VAL A 87 4.98 -7.42 -21.35
C VAL A 87 5.09 -8.81 -20.71
N PHE A 88 4.75 -8.90 -19.42
CA PHE A 88 4.71 -10.14 -18.64
C PHE A 88 3.31 -10.75 -18.64
N ALA A 89 2.26 -9.94 -18.49
CA ALA A 89 0.86 -10.39 -18.43
C ALA A 89 0.46 -11.25 -19.63
N ARG A 90 0.88 -10.88 -20.84
CA ARG A 90 0.57 -11.62 -22.09
C ARG A 90 1.12 -13.05 -22.15
N ARG A 91 2.00 -13.42 -21.21
CA ARG A 91 2.57 -14.78 -21.10
C ARG A 91 1.77 -15.66 -20.14
N ASN A 92 0.64 -15.16 -19.63
CA ASN A 92 -0.25 -15.86 -18.70
C ASN A 92 0.50 -16.39 -17.46
N LEU A 93 1.44 -15.59 -16.94
CA LEU A 93 2.18 -15.92 -15.73
C LEU A 93 1.28 -15.77 -14.51
N GLN A 94 1.55 -16.56 -13.49
CA GLN A 94 1.00 -16.42 -12.15
C GLN A 94 2.13 -16.10 -11.19
N LEU A 95 2.00 -15.00 -10.44
CA LEU A 95 3.05 -14.51 -9.55
C LEU A 95 2.49 -14.20 -8.16
N ASP A 96 3.11 -14.78 -7.15
CA ASP A 96 2.86 -14.44 -5.76
C ASP A 96 3.60 -13.16 -5.37
N TYR A 97 3.09 -12.48 -4.34
CA TYR A 97 3.74 -11.31 -3.78
C TYR A 97 3.45 -11.12 -2.29
N GLN A 98 4.29 -10.30 -1.68
CA GLN A 98 4.04 -9.67 -0.38
C GLN A 98 4.03 -8.15 -0.60
N LEU A 99 3.02 -7.48 -0.08
CA LEU A 99 2.89 -6.03 -0.11
C LEU A 99 2.90 -5.51 1.33
N SER A 100 3.74 -4.52 1.61
CA SER A 100 3.66 -3.70 2.84
C SER A 100 3.32 -2.28 2.44
N LEU A 101 2.31 -1.72 3.11
CA LEU A 101 1.88 -0.34 2.95
C LEU A 101 2.12 0.39 4.27
N THR A 102 2.90 1.46 4.20
CA THR A 102 3.17 2.34 5.33
C THR A 102 2.57 3.71 5.07
N ILE A 103 1.83 4.22 6.04
CA ILE A 103 1.30 5.59 6.03
C ILE A 103 1.93 6.33 7.21
N ASP A 104 2.75 7.33 6.90
CA ASP A 104 3.32 8.25 7.88
C ASP A 104 2.51 9.56 7.84
N ARG A 105 2.02 10.00 9.01
CA ARG A 105 1.07 11.12 9.17
C ARG A 105 1.68 12.35 9.83
#